data_AF-A0A2N1WA67-F1
#
_entry.id   AF-A0A2N1WA67-F1
#
_cell.length_a   1.000
_cell.length_b   1.000
_cell.length_c   1.000
_cell.angle_alpha   90.00
_cell.angle_beta   90.00
_cell.angle_gamma   90.00
#
_symmetry.space_group_name_H-M   'P 1'
#
loop_
_entity.id
_entity.type
_entity.pdbx_description
1 polymer ?
#
loop_
_entity_poly.entity_id
_entity_poly.type
_entity_poly.pdbx_seq_one_letter_code
_entity_poly.pdbx_strand_id
1 'polypeptide(L)' 'MAIKGSLREASLPDVVQLLFLGRRTGRLSVASDRDFASIWFEEGWITSAGLVTRPDRLGERLVAAG' A
#
# COMPACT_ATOMS: atom_id res chain seq x y z
N MET A 1 7.99 6.64 12.42
CA MET A 1 8.95 5.54 12.22
C MET A 1 8.57 4.84 10.92
N ALA A 2 9.50 4.66 10.00
CA ALA A 2 9.22 3.97 8.74
C ALA A 2 9.62 2.50 8.88
N ILE A 3 8.65 1.58 8.81
CA ILE A 3 8.94 0.16 8.64
C ILE A 3 9.20 -0.05 7.14
N LYS A 4 10.40 -0.48 6.79
CA LYS A 4 10.79 -0.81 5.41
C LYS A 4 11.50 -2.16 5.45
N GLY A 5 11.05 -3.10 4.63
CA GLY A 5 11.56 -4.46 4.59
C GLY A 5 10.93 -5.26 3.45
N SER A 6 11.40 -6.49 3.28
CA SER A 6 10.89 -7.40 2.26
C SER A 6 9.75 -8.27 2.80
N LEU A 7 8.72 -8.52 2.00
CA LEU A 7 7.67 -9.50 2.36
C LEU A 7 8.19 -10.95 2.44
N ARG A 8 9.44 -11.21 2.00
CA ARG A 8 10.13 -12.49 2.22
C ARG A 8 10.63 -12.65 3.65
N GLU A 9 10.87 -11.55 4.36
CA GLU A 9 11.40 -11.53 5.72
C GLU A 9 10.28 -11.48 6.76
N ALA A 10 9.16 -10.84 6.42
CA ALA A 10 7.95 -10.82 7.23
C ALA A 10 6.73 -10.84 6.31
N SER A 11 5.81 -11.77 6.53
CA SER A 11 4.62 -11.87 5.66
C SER A 11 3.72 -10.63 5.84
N LEU A 12 2.94 -10.30 4.81
CA LEU A 12 2.03 -9.15 4.88
C LEU A 12 1.04 -9.25 6.07
N PRO A 13 0.40 -10.40 6.37
CA PRO A 13 -0.42 -10.57 7.56
C PRO A 13 0.33 -10.22 8.86
N ASP A 14 1.58 -10.67 9.02
CA ASP A 14 2.38 -10.41 10.21
C ASP A 14 2.66 -8.91 10.37
N VAL A 15 2.99 -8.22 9.27
CA VAL A 15 3.21 -6.77 9.27
C VAL A 15 1.93 -6.02 9.66
N VAL A 16 0.79 -6.41 9.10
CA VAL A 16 -0.51 -5.82 9.44
C VAL A 16 -0.83 -6.02 10.92
N GLN A 17 -0.59 -7.24 11.44
CA GLN A 17 -0.81 -7.56 12.85
C GLN A 17 0.11 -6.72 13.76
N LEU A 18 1.38 -6.57 13.40
CA LEU A 18 2.33 -5.73 14.14
C LEU A 18 1.89 -4.25 14.17
N LEU A 19 1.37 -3.73 13.05
CA LEU A 19 0.85 -2.36 12.98
C LEU A 19 -0.40 -2.17 13.84
N PHE A 20 -1.29 -3.18 13.88
CA PHE A 20 -2.46 -3.19 14.76
C PHE A 20 -2.07 -3.20 16.24
N LEU A 21 -1.22 -4.15 16.66
CA LEU A 21 -0.76 -4.26 18.06
C LEU A 21 0.00 -3.02 18.52
N GLY A 22 0.76 -2.39 17.62
CA GLY A 22 1.46 -1.14 17.87
C GLY A 22 0.60 0.11 17.78
N ARG A 23 -0.73 -0.01 17.56
CA ARG A 23 -1.69 1.09 17.36
C ARG A 23 -1.18 2.17 16.40
N ARG A 24 -0.57 1.76 15.29
CA ARG A 24 0.04 2.70 14.34
C ARG A 24 -1.02 3.40 13.50
N THR A 25 -0.86 4.71 13.34
CA THR A 25 -1.59 5.52 12.36
C THR A 25 -0.65 5.86 11.20
N GLY A 26 -1.10 5.70 9.97
CA GLY A 26 -0.31 6.02 8.78
C GLY A 26 -0.61 5.15 7.56
N ARG A 27 0.29 5.18 6.58
CA ARG A 27 0.17 4.43 5.32
C ARG A 27 1.24 3.35 5.24
N LEU A 28 0.82 2.10 5.05
CA LEU A 28 1.67 1.01 4.61
C LEU A 28 1.65 0.97 3.08
N SER A 29 2.80 1.23 2.46
CA SER A 29 2.97 1.06 1.01
C SER A 29 3.51 -0.33 0.73
N VAL A 30 2.83 -1.08 -0.12
CA VAL A 30 3.24 -2.43 -0.55
C VAL A 30 3.50 -2.37 -2.04
N ALA A 31 4.66 -2.81 -2.48
CA ALA A 31 5.05 -2.76 -3.90
C ALA A 31 5.51 -4.14 -4.37
N SER A 32 5.13 -4.49 -5.59
CA SER A 32 5.72 -5.55 -6.40
C SER A 32 6.36 -4.94 -7.65
N ASP A 33 6.91 -5.78 -8.53
CA ASP A 33 7.54 -5.32 -9.78
C ASP A 33 6.55 -4.57 -10.70
N ARG A 34 5.24 -4.80 -10.57
CA ARG A 34 4.21 -4.23 -11.46
C ARG A 34 3.10 -3.50 -10.72
N ASP A 35 2.93 -3.75 -9.44
CA ASP A 35 1.78 -3.25 -8.68
C ASP A 35 2.23 -2.43 -7.47
N PHE A 36 1.52 -1.34 -7.23
CA PHE A 36 1.68 -0.56 -6.01
C PHE A 36 0.36 -0.50 -5.26
N ALA A 37 0.34 -1.05 -4.06
CA ALA A 37 -0.78 -1.01 -3.15
C ALA A 37 -0.49 -0.11 -1.94
N SER A 38 -1.55 0.33 -1.29
CA SER A 38 -1.47 1.09 -0.05
C SER A 38 -2.61 0.73 0.86
N ILE A 39 -2.28 0.63 2.15
CA ILE A 39 -3.22 0.37 3.23
C ILE A 39 -3.06 1.49 4.24
N TRP A 40 -4.16 2.14 4.61
CA TRP A 40 -4.19 3.21 5.58
C TRP A 40 -4.70 2.70 6.92
N PHE A 41 -4.02 3.11 7.97
CA PHE A 41 -4.29 2.73 9.35
C PHE A 41 -4.58 3.95 10.21
N GLU A 42 -5.51 3.80 11.13
CA GLU A 42 -5.81 4.75 12.20
C GLU A 42 -5.93 4.00 13.53
N GLU A 43 -5.05 4.32 14.47
CA GLU A 43 -4.92 3.62 15.76
C GLU A 43 -4.80 2.09 15.64
N GLY A 44 -4.17 1.61 14.56
CA GLY A 44 -4.02 0.19 14.26
C GLY A 44 -5.14 -0.40 13.39
N TRP A 45 -6.28 0.29 13.22
CA TRP A 45 -7.38 -0.16 12.37
C TRP A 45 -7.17 0.22 10.92
N ILE A 46 -7.48 -0.68 10.00
CA ILE A 46 -7.47 -0.37 8.56
C ILE A 46 -8.69 0.50 8.25
N THR A 47 -8.46 1.70 7.70
CA THR A 47 -9.52 2.64 7.32
C THR A 47 -9.74 2.70 5.81
N SER A 48 -8.71 2.37 5.02
CA SER A 48 -8.80 2.35 3.56
C SER A 48 -7.70 1.47 2.96
N ALA A 49 -7.94 0.99 1.75
CA ALA A 49 -6.93 0.32 0.93
C ALA A 49 -7.13 0.62 -0.56
N GLY A 50 -6.05 0.67 -1.32
CA GLY A 50 -6.08 0.96 -2.75
C GLY A 50 -4.94 0.30 -3.49
N LEU A 51 -5.19 -0.11 -4.72
CA LEU A 51 -4.22 -0.71 -5.63
C LEU A 51 -4.12 0.15 -6.89
N VAL A 52 -2.89 0.48 -7.28
CA VAL A 52 -2.57 1.09 -8.57
C VAL A 52 -2.04 -0.01 -9.47
N THR A 53 -2.91 -0.51 -10.33
CA THR A 53 -2.63 -1.64 -11.25
C THR A 53 -2.44 -1.18 -12.70
N ARG A 54 -2.71 0.09 -13.02
CA ARG A 54 -2.77 0.54 -14.42
C ARG A 54 -1.50 1.24 -14.90
N PRO A 55 -0.84 0.74 -15.95
CA PRO A 55 0.19 1.47 -16.68
C PRO A 55 -0.40 2.63 -17.51
N ASP A 56 -1.65 2.49 -17.97
CA ASP A 56 -2.40 3.48 -18.73
C ASP A 56 -2.93 4.60 -17.82
N ARG A 57 -2.06 5.55 -17.52
CA ARG A 57 -2.41 6.75 -16.78
C ARG A 57 -3.57 7.44 -17.49
N LEU A 58 -4.59 7.86 -16.74
CA LEU A 58 -5.74 8.60 -17.29
C LEU A 58 -5.26 9.75 -18.19
N GLY A 59 -4.19 10.43 -17.80
CA GLY A 59 -3.56 11.48 -18.60
C GLY A 59 -3.07 11.01 -19.98
N GLU A 60 -2.45 9.84 -20.09
CA GLU A 60 -2.02 9.29 -21.39
C GLU A 60 -3.23 8.94 -22.27
N ARG A 61 -4.30 8.41 -21.67
CA ARG A 61 -5.55 8.14 -22.39
C ARG A 61 -6.27 9.40 -22.83
N LEU A 62 -6.26 10.45 -22.01
CA LEU A 62 -6.86 11.74 -22.35
C LEU A 62 -6.07 12.44 -23.46
N VAL A 63 -4.74 12.37 -23.44
CA VAL A 63 -3.87 12.89 -24.51
C VAL A 63 -4.07 12.11 -25.81
N ALA A 64 -4.23 10.79 -25.75
CA ALA A 64 -4.47 9.96 -26.93
C ALA A 64 -5.90 10.09 -27.49
N ALA A 65 -6.87 10.48 -26.67
CA ALA A 65 -8.28 10.58 -27.06
C ALA A 65 -8.64 11.87 -27.81
N GLY A 66 -7.75 12.88 -27.81
CA GLY A 66 -7.85 14.08 -28.67
C GLY A 66 -9.13 14.89 -28.49
#